data_AF-A0A920MMP6-F1
#
_entry.id   AF-A0A920MMP6-F1
#
_cell.length_a   1.000
_cell.length_b   1.000
_cell.length_c   1.000
_cell.angle_alpha   90.00
_cell.angle_beta   90.00
_cell.angle_gamma   90.00
#
_symmetry.space_group_name_H-M   'P 1'
#
loop_
_entity.id
_entity.type
_entity.pdbx_description
1 polymer ?
#
loop_
_entity_poly.entity_id
_entity_poly.type
_entity_poly.pdbx_seq_one_letter_code
_entity_poly.pdbx_strand_id
1 'polypeptide(L)'
;MFNKILSPDKVTSMVGPYHKSTKLLLPFIGLSLLNHRLKGDYNNSTKFIDSIAMMNVGLHSYISISCVISDYIKVRYLERSARVLSLNLHCISSFGFLYLIHNNYKFVYNK
;
A
#
# COMPACT_ATOMS: atom_id res chain seq x y z
N MET A 1 17.69 9.84 9.74
CA MET A 1 16.28 9.80 9.27
C MET A 1 16.05 8.70 8.22
N PHE A 2 16.87 8.62 7.17
CA PHE A 2 16.75 7.62 6.09
C PHE A 2 16.70 6.14 6.54
N ASN A 3 17.52 5.77 7.54
CA ASN A 3 17.54 4.39 8.06
C ASN A 3 16.20 3.97 8.68
N LYS A 4 15.42 4.92 9.23
CA LYS A 4 14.11 4.62 9.80
C LYS A 4 13.09 4.28 8.72
N ILE A 5 13.18 4.95 7.57
CA ILE A 5 12.29 4.69 6.43
C ILE A 5 12.58 3.32 5.83
N LEU A 6 13.87 2.96 5.64
CA LEU A 6 14.28 1.70 5.03
C LEU A 6 14.06 0.46 5.91
N SER A 7 13.93 0.63 7.23
CA SER A 7 13.68 -0.47 8.17
C SER A 7 12.45 -0.17 9.04
N PRO A 8 11.26 -0.06 8.44
CA PRO A 8 10.05 0.31 9.15
C PRO A 8 9.65 -0.74 10.19
N ASP A 9 10.02 -2.00 9.95
CA ASP A 9 9.82 -3.15 10.84
C ASP A 9 10.58 -3.01 12.17
N LYS A 10 11.69 -2.26 12.18
CA LYS A 10 12.54 -2.04 13.37
C LYS A 10 12.13 -0.79 14.16
N VAL A 11 11.12 -0.05 13.69
CA VAL A 11 10.71 1.24 14.27
C VAL A 11 9.32 1.12 14.89
N THR A 12 9.26 1.13 16.23
CA THR A 12 8.00 1.04 16.99
C THR A 12 6.97 2.11 16.61
N SER A 13 7.42 3.31 16.25
CA SER A 13 6.54 4.40 15.80
C SER A 13 5.87 4.14 14.45
N MET A 14 6.35 3.18 13.65
CA MET A 14 5.73 2.77 12.37
C MET A 14 4.90 1.49 12.53
N VAL A 15 5.35 0.56 13.37
CA VAL A 15 4.66 -0.71 13.64
C VAL A 15 3.32 -0.51 14.36
N GLY A 16 3.23 0.41 15.33
CA GLY A 16 1.99 0.70 16.05
C GLY A 16 0.84 1.16 15.12
N PRO A 17 1.04 2.22 14.31
CA PRO A 17 0.09 2.63 13.29
C PRO A 17 -0.23 1.54 12.26
N TYR A 18 0.76 0.74 11.84
CA TYR A 18 0.57 -0.39 10.91
C TYR A 18 -0.42 -1.44 11.44
N HIS A 19 -0.31 -1.84 12.71
CA HIS A 19 -1.27 -2.80 13.28
C HIS A 19 -2.69 -2.23 13.34
N LYS A 20 -2.83 -0.93 13.61
CA LYS A 20 -4.13 -0.26 13.56
C LYS A 20 -4.67 -0.18 12.13
N SER A 21 -3.83 0.19 11.17
CA SER A 21 -4.23 0.35 9.75
C SER A 21 -4.59 -0.98 9.11
N THR A 22 -3.92 -2.08 9.50
CA THR A 22 -4.21 -3.44 9.04
C THR A 22 -5.66 -3.86 9.37
N LYS A 23 -6.17 -3.47 10.55
CA LYS A 23 -7.57 -3.73 10.93
C LYS A 23 -8.58 -2.99 10.03
N LEU A 24 -8.16 -1.87 9.45
CA LEU A 24 -8.98 -1.05 8.54
C LEU A 24 -8.89 -1.51 7.08
N LEU A 25 -7.95 -2.40 6.75
CA LEU A 25 -7.68 -2.81 5.38
C LEU A 25 -8.88 -3.55 4.77
N LEU A 26 -9.43 -4.52 5.48
CA LEU A 26 -10.63 -5.26 5.05
C LEU A 26 -11.88 -4.36 4.92
N PRO A 27 -12.22 -3.52 5.91
CA PRO A 27 -13.31 -2.55 5.77
C PRO A 27 -13.18 -1.64 4.54
N PHE A 28 -11.99 -1.08 4.28
CA PHE A 28 -11.79 -0.19 3.15
C PHE A 28 -11.90 -0.90 1.79
N ILE A 29 -11.39 -2.12 1.68
CA ILE A 29 -11.56 -2.95 0.47
C ILE A 29 -13.04 -3.30 0.26
N GLY A 30 -13.74 -3.68 1.34
CA GLY A 30 -15.17 -3.97 1.28
C GLY A 30 -16.00 -2.76 0.86
N LEU A 31 -15.70 -1.58 1.41
CA LEU A 31 -16.34 -0.31 1.04
C LEU A 31 -16.07 0.08 -0.42
N SER A 32 -14.83 -0.11 -0.89
CA SER A 32 -14.46 0.09 -2.30
C SER A 32 -15.32 -0.79 -3.21
N LEU A 33 -15.38 -2.10 -2.93
CA LEU A 33 -16.15 -3.06 -3.72
C LEU A 33 -17.66 -2.77 -3.71
N LEU A 34 -18.22 -2.42 -2.55
CA LEU A 34 -19.63 -2.05 -2.42
C LEU A 34 -19.95 -0.76 -3.18
N ASN A 35 -19.09 0.27 -3.12
CA ASN A 35 -19.29 1.49 -3.89
C ASN A 35 -19.28 1.24 -5.39
N HIS A 36 -18.34 0.42 -5.89
CA HIS A 36 -18.29 0.04 -7.31
C HIS A 36 -19.55 -0.69 -7.76
N ARG A 37 -20.12 -1.56 -6.91
CA ARG A 37 -21.35 -2.30 -7.24
C ARG A 37 -22.63 -1.48 -7.13
N LEU A 38 -22.71 -0.57 -6.16
CA LEU A 38 -23.95 0.14 -5.83
C LEU A 38 -24.09 1.49 -6.54
N LYS A 39 -23.00 2.23 -6.76
CA LYS A 39 -23.11 3.62 -7.25
C LYS A 39 -23.06 3.76 -8.76
N GLY A 40 -22.63 2.74 -9.52
CA GLY A 40 -22.58 2.75 -10.99
C GLY A 40 -21.60 3.76 -11.61
N ASP A 41 -21.53 4.96 -11.03
CA ASP A 41 -20.69 6.07 -11.42
C ASP A 41 -19.45 6.18 -10.53
N TYR A 42 -18.30 6.26 -11.20
CA TYR A 42 -17.00 6.47 -10.57
C TYR A 42 -16.83 7.95 -10.19
N ASN A 43 -17.51 8.36 -9.13
CA ASN A 43 -17.50 9.73 -8.62
C ASN A 43 -16.31 10.00 -7.67
N ASN A 44 -16.16 11.26 -7.25
CA ASN A 44 -15.07 11.69 -6.37
C ASN A 44 -15.04 10.95 -5.02
N SER A 45 -16.20 10.52 -4.50
CA SER A 45 -16.26 9.74 -3.24
C SER A 45 -15.71 8.33 -3.41
N THR A 46 -16.00 7.67 -4.53
CA THR A 46 -15.44 6.35 -4.85
C THR A 46 -13.92 6.45 -5.03
N LYS A 47 -13.43 7.47 -5.76
CA LYS A 47 -11.99 7.73 -5.91
C LYS A 47 -11.28 7.95 -4.57
N PHE A 48 -11.91 8.68 -3.67
CA PHE A 48 -11.34 8.96 -2.35
C PHE A 48 -11.19 7.67 -1.52
N ILE A 49 -12.23 6.84 -1.49
CA ILE A 49 -12.22 5.57 -0.77
C ILE A 49 -11.21 4.60 -1.38
N ASP A 50 -11.16 4.49 -2.71
CA ASP A 50 -10.18 3.65 -3.41
C ASP A 50 -8.74 4.13 -3.14
N SER A 51 -8.51 5.46 -3.12
CA SER A 51 -7.20 6.03 -2.83
C SER A 51 -6.74 5.68 -1.41
N ILE A 52 -7.61 5.80 -0.41
CA ILE A 52 -7.30 5.41 0.97
C ILE A 52 -7.04 3.91 1.07
N ALA A 53 -7.87 3.09 0.42
CA ALA A 53 -7.69 1.64 0.40
C ALA A 53 -6.32 1.27 -0.20
N MET A 54 -5.96 1.85 -1.35
CA MET A 54 -4.68 1.58 -2.01
C MET A 54 -3.49 2.08 -1.19
N MET A 55 -3.57 3.24 -0.56
CA MET A 55 -2.50 3.72 0.34
C MET A 55 -2.32 2.78 1.53
N ASN A 56 -3.40 2.27 2.11
CA ASN A 56 -3.33 1.32 3.22
C ASN A 56 -2.74 -0.03 2.80
N VAL A 57 -3.12 -0.53 1.62
CA VAL A 57 -2.53 -1.74 1.01
C VAL A 57 -1.04 -1.55 0.73
N GLY A 58 -0.65 -0.42 0.13
CA GLY A 58 0.74 -0.09 -0.15
C GLY A 58 1.59 -0.02 1.12
N LEU A 59 1.09 0.64 2.16
CA LEU A 59 1.76 0.69 3.48
C LEU A 59 1.87 -0.71 4.10
N HIS A 60 0.78 -1.48 4.08
CA HIS A 60 0.74 -2.82 4.66
C HIS A 60 1.78 -3.74 3.96
N SER A 61 1.75 -3.78 2.63
CA SER A 61 2.68 -4.57 1.82
C SER A 61 4.14 -4.16 2.04
N TYR A 62 4.42 -2.85 2.12
CA TYR A 62 5.77 -2.35 2.35
C TYR A 62 6.36 -2.83 3.68
N ILE A 63 5.57 -2.77 4.75
CA ILE A 63 6.00 -3.20 6.08
C ILE A 63 6.15 -4.73 6.13
N SER A 64 5.21 -5.48 5.54
CA SER A 64 5.32 -6.94 5.45
C SER A 64 6.57 -7.40 4.72
N ILE A 65 6.88 -6.79 3.57
CA ILE A 65 8.10 -7.11 2.79
C ILE A 65 9.36 -6.70 3.56
N SER A 66 9.31 -5.61 4.33
CA SER A 66 10.44 -5.21 5.19
C SER A 66 10.73 -6.25 6.28
N CYS A 67 9.70 -6.88 6.85
CA CYS A 67 9.86 -8.01 7.77
C CYS A 67 10.49 -9.22 7.07
N VAL A 68 10.00 -9.59 5.88
CA VAL A 68 10.58 -10.70 5.09
C VAL A 68 12.06 -10.45 4.77
N ILE A 69 12.43 -9.22 4.41
CA ILE A 69 13.83 -8.85 4.17
C ILE A 69 14.67 -9.05 5.44
N SER A 70 14.18 -8.61 6.61
CA SER A 70 14.84 -8.84 7.90
C SER A 70 15.03 -10.31 8.23
N ASP A 71 14.02 -11.12 7.95
CA ASP A 71 13.98 -12.54 8.33
C ASP A 71 14.89 -13.39 7.43
N TYR A 72 14.98 -13.08 6.14
CA TYR A 72 15.65 -13.96 5.17
C TYR A 72 16.95 -13.40 4.57
N ILE A 73 17.16 -12.09 4.52
CA ILE A 73 18.37 -11.50 3.90
C ILE A 73 19.35 -11.08 4.99
N LYS A 74 20.34 -11.94 5.27
CA LYS A 74 21.32 -11.71 6.36
C LYS A 74 22.57 -10.94 5.94
N VAL A 75 22.88 -10.90 4.64
CA VAL A 75 24.04 -10.17 4.11
C VAL A 75 23.72 -8.67 4.07
N ARG A 76 24.43 -7.86 4.88
CA ARG A 76 24.13 -6.43 5.10
C ARG A 76 23.98 -5.60 3.81
N TYR A 77 24.85 -5.80 2.83
CA TYR A 77 24.79 -5.06 1.56
C TYR A 77 23.55 -5.46 0.74
N LEU A 78 23.23 -6.75 0.69
CA LEU A 78 22.02 -7.24 0.01
C LEU A 78 20.75 -6.78 0.74
N GLU A 79 20.74 -6.82 2.08
CA GLU A 79 19.61 -6.33 2.88
C GLU A 79 19.33 -4.86 2.56
N ARG A 80 20.36 -4.02 2.54
CA ARG A 80 20.22 -2.60 2.23
C ARG A 80 19.70 -2.36 0.81
N SER A 81 20.26 -3.05 -0.18
CA SER A 81 19.80 -2.95 -1.57
C SER A 81 18.35 -3.41 -1.73
N ALA A 82 17.97 -4.52 -1.09
CA ALA A 82 16.60 -5.03 -1.10
C ALA A 82 15.61 -4.05 -0.47
N ARG A 83 15.99 -3.39 0.64
CA ARG A 83 15.15 -2.35 1.28
C ARG A 83 14.94 -1.13 0.40
N VAL A 84 16.01 -0.64 -0.25
CA VAL A 84 15.92 0.49 -1.18
C VAL A 84 15.05 0.13 -2.38
N LEU A 85 15.26 -1.04 -2.96
CA LEU A 85 14.46 -1.52 -4.08
C LEU A 85 12.99 -1.69 -3.69
N SER A 86 12.72 -2.29 -2.53
CA SER A 86 11.36 -2.46 -2.00
C SER A 86 10.66 -1.11 -1.84
N LEU A 87 11.31 -0.12 -1.23
CA LEU A 87 10.77 1.22 -1.07
C LEU A 87 10.43 1.85 -2.42
N ASN A 88 11.35 1.81 -3.38
CA ASN A 88 11.16 2.39 -4.71
C ASN A 88 9.99 1.73 -5.45
N LEU A 89 9.92 0.39 -5.43
CA LEU A 89 8.83 -0.35 -6.08
C LEU A 89 7.47 -0.04 -5.46
N HIS A 90 7.39 0.08 -4.12
CA HIS A 90 6.14 0.47 -3.45
C HIS A 90 5.75 1.92 -3.76
N CYS A 91 6.71 2.85 -3.82
CA CYS A 91 6.44 4.23 -4.23
C CYS A 91 5.91 4.31 -5.66
N ILE A 92 6.57 3.63 -6.62
CA ILE A 92 6.15 3.59 -8.02
C ILE A 92 4.75 2.98 -8.15
N SER A 93 4.53 1.83 -7.50
CA SER A 93 3.24 1.15 -7.50
C SER A 93 2.13 2.02 -6.92
N SER A 94 2.35 2.60 -5.73
CA SER A 94 1.35 3.44 -5.05
C SER A 94 1.00 4.67 -5.87
N PHE A 95 2.01 5.33 -6.45
CA PHE A 95 1.80 6.48 -7.34
C PHE A 95 1.05 6.09 -8.61
N GLY A 96 1.43 4.97 -9.25
CA GLY A 96 0.77 4.44 -10.43
C GLY A 96 -0.70 4.13 -10.19
N PHE A 97 -1.04 3.47 -9.08
CA PHE A 97 -2.44 3.21 -8.71
C PHE A 97 -3.23 4.48 -8.45
N LEU A 98 -2.67 5.44 -7.71
CA LEU A 98 -3.34 6.73 -7.47
C LEU A 98 -3.59 7.49 -8.77
N TYR A 99 -2.64 7.46 -9.71
CA TYR A 99 -2.78 8.05 -11.03
C TYR A 99 -3.92 7.39 -11.82
N LEU A 100 -4.01 6.06 -11.82
CA LEU A 100 -5.08 5.32 -12.50
C LEU A 100 -6.47 5.65 -11.93
N ILE A 101 -6.57 5.71 -10.59
CA ILE A 101 -7.80 6.10 -9.88
C ILE A 101 -8.24 7.51 -10.29
N HIS A 102 -7.32 8.47 -10.32
CA HIS A 102 -7.68 9.86 -10.61
C HIS A 102 -8.06 10.08 -12.07
N ASN A 103 -7.39 9.40 -13.00
CA ASN A 103 -7.65 9.51 -14.44
C ASN A 103 -8.82 8.67 -14.95
N ASN A 104 -9.66 8.12 -14.05
CA ASN A 104 -10.84 7.33 -14.42
C ASN A 104 -10.49 6.19 -15.38
N TYR A 105 -9.34 5.55 -15.23
CA TYR A 105 -9.05 4.37 -16.05
C TYR A 105 -10.09 3.32 -15.67
N LYS A 106 -11.12 3.16 -16.51
CA LYS A 106 -12.07 2.07 -16.37
C LYS A 106 -11.23 0.81 -16.52
N PHE A 107 -10.97 0.12 -15.42
CA PHE A 107 -10.71 -1.30 -15.51
C PHE A 107 -11.97 -1.87 -16.15
N VAL A 108 -11.91 -2.08 -17.46
CA VAL A 108 -12.97 -2.70 -18.23
C VAL A 108 -13.05 -4.12 -17.71
N TYR A 109 -13.80 -4.31 -16.63
CA TYR A 109 -14.33 -5.62 -16.30
C TYR A 109 -15.38 -5.90 -17.37
N ASN A 110 -14.94 -6.48 -18.48
CA ASN A 110 -15.84 -7.07 -19.46
C ASN A 110 -16.78 -7.98 -18.68
N LYS A 111 -18.07 -7.62 -18.68
CA LYS A 111 -19.16 -8.45 -18.16
C LYS A 111 -19.26 -9.72 -18.98
#